data_AF-A0AAW0S5L5-F1
#
_entry.id   AF-A0AAW0S5L5-F1
#
_cell.length_a   1.000
_cell.length_b   1.000
_cell.length_c   1.000
_cell.angle_alpha   90.00
_cell.angle_beta   90.00
_cell.angle_gamma   90.00
#
_symmetry.space_group_name_H-M   'P 1'
#
loop_
_entity.id
_entity.type
_entity.pdbx_description
1 polymer ?
#
loop_
_entity_poly.entity_id
_entity_poly.type
_entity_poly.pdbx_seq_one_letter_code
_entity_poly.pdbx_strand_id
1 'polypeptide(L)'
;MLSLIVPVFAGALLAFPASADPWPKRGLGANDDVPIWQFGGSWLGHNSQINWQYNWDSTTSQKQSFAEYVPMLWGTQSSHTNQWFDNAWYWLNIMRLLGHT
;
A
#
# COMPACT_ATOMS: atom_id res chain seq x y z
N MET A 1 44.99 33.23 27.25
CA MET A 1 43.76 32.40 27.24
C MET A 1 43.52 32.01 25.79
N LEU A 2 43.71 30.73 25.46
CA LEU A 2 43.60 30.24 24.08
C LEU A 2 42.13 29.87 23.83
N SER A 3 41.43 30.66 23.00
CA SER A 3 40.03 30.41 22.65
C SER A 3 39.94 29.32 21.59
N LEU A 4 39.42 28.14 21.96
CA LEU A 4 39.06 27.09 21.01
C LEU A 4 37.77 27.50 20.29
N ILE A 5 37.90 27.95 19.04
CA ILE A 5 36.77 28.07 18.13
C ILE A 5 36.55 26.68 17.53
N VAL A 6 35.56 25.95 18.03
CA VAL A 6 35.12 24.68 17.44
C VAL A 6 34.26 25.02 16.22
N PRO A 7 34.61 24.59 14.99
CA PRO A 7 33.76 24.82 13.84
C PRO A 7 32.58 23.85 13.92
N VAL A 8 31.39 24.38 14.17
CA VAL A 8 30.14 23.63 13.97
C VAL A 8 29.96 23.49 12.47
N PHE A 9 30.38 22.35 11.90
CA PHE A 9 29.99 21.98 10.55
C PHE A 9 28.49 21.63 10.57
N ALA A 10 27.66 22.63 10.25
CA ALA A 10 26.28 22.39 9.87
C ALA A 10 26.29 21.62 8.54
N GLY A 11 26.28 20.29 8.61
CA GLY A 11 26.05 19.44 7.45
C GLY A 11 24.65 19.74 6.92
N ALA A 12 24.56 20.54 5.86
CA ALA A 12 23.30 20.71 5.14
C ALA A 12 22.88 19.34 4.62
N LEU A 13 21.82 18.78 5.22
CA LEU A 13 21.20 17.57 4.74
C LEU A 13 20.59 17.90 3.37
N LEU A 14 21.25 17.52 2.29
CA LEU A 14 20.68 17.59 0.96
C LEU A 14 19.55 16.54 0.91
N ALA A 15 18.33 16.98 1.22
CA ALA A 15 17.13 16.20 1.02
C ALA A 15 16.87 16.12 -0.48
N PHE A 16 17.40 15.08 -1.12
CA PHE A 16 16.99 14.74 -2.48
C PHE A 16 15.52 14.33 -2.45
N PRO A 17 14.69 14.77 -3.41
CA PRO A 17 13.32 14.29 -3.49
C PRO A 17 13.38 12.78 -3.73
N ALA A 18 12.89 12.00 -2.75
CA ALA A 18 12.76 10.56 -2.91
C ALA A 18 11.76 10.30 -4.04
N SER A 19 12.25 9.83 -5.18
CA SER A 19 11.39 9.33 -6.26
C SER A 19 10.60 8.13 -5.76
N ALA A 20 9.42 7.93 -6.32
CA ALA A 20 8.72 6.67 -6.17
C ALA A 20 9.61 5.51 -6.64
N ASP A 21 9.63 4.42 -5.88
CA ASP A 21 10.24 3.17 -6.30
C ASP A 21 9.47 2.67 -7.55
N PRO A 22 10.15 2.26 -8.63
CA PRO A 22 9.49 1.61 -9.76
C PRO A 22 8.67 0.38 -9.36
N TRP A 23 9.03 -0.26 -8.24
CA TRP A 23 8.33 -1.40 -7.65
C TRP A 23 8.09 -1.19 -6.15
N PRO A 24 7.16 -0.29 -5.79
CA PRO A 24 6.90 0.00 -4.39
C PRO A 24 6.43 -1.26 -3.66
N LYS A 25 6.87 -1.43 -2.40
CA LYS A 25 6.50 -2.61 -1.58
C LYS A 25 5.44 -2.31 -0.53
N ARG A 26 5.05 -1.05 -0.34
CA ARG A 26 4.14 -0.66 0.74
C ARG A 26 2.72 -1.08 0.38
N GLY A 27 2.13 -1.91 1.24
CA GLY A 27 0.72 -2.27 1.16
C GLY A 27 -0.14 -1.44 2.09
N LEU A 28 -1.45 -1.51 1.89
CA LEU A 28 -2.45 -0.88 2.74
C LEU A 28 -3.39 -1.94 3.35
N GLY A 29 -3.23 -2.19 4.65
CA GLY A 29 -4.18 -3.00 5.43
C GLY A 29 -5.20 -2.09 6.12
N ALA A 30 -6.49 -2.26 5.82
CA ALA A 30 -7.55 -1.41 6.37
C ALA A 30 -8.88 -2.16 6.50
N ASN A 31 -9.69 -1.77 7.48
CA ASN A 31 -11.03 -2.33 7.62
C ASN A 31 -11.98 -1.64 6.63
N ASP A 32 -13.05 -2.34 6.22
CA ASP A 32 -14.02 -1.85 5.23
C ASP A 32 -14.87 -0.65 5.74
N ASP A 33 -14.75 -0.26 7.01
CA ASP A 33 -15.36 0.94 7.59
C ASP A 33 -14.43 2.17 7.61
N VAL A 34 -13.17 2.02 7.19
CA VAL A 34 -12.19 3.10 7.12
C VAL A 34 -12.05 3.61 5.68
N PRO A 35 -12.31 4.89 5.39
CA PRO A 35 -12.09 5.45 4.05
C PRO A 35 -10.61 5.48 3.68
N ILE A 36 -10.25 4.86 2.55
CA ILE A 36 -8.84 4.72 2.13
C ILE A 36 -8.48 5.42 0.80
N TRP A 37 -9.42 6.17 0.22
CA TRP A 37 -9.23 6.79 -1.12
C TRP A 37 -8.11 7.84 -1.16
N GLN A 38 -7.73 8.43 -0.03
CA GLN A 38 -6.69 9.48 0.06
C GLN A 38 -5.26 8.93 0.07
N PHE A 39 -5.08 7.61 0.10
CA PHE A 39 -3.76 6.99 0.13
C PHE A 39 -3.15 6.78 -1.28
N GLY A 40 -3.90 7.10 -2.34
CA GLY A 40 -3.40 7.14 -3.72
C GLY A 40 -2.88 8.54 -4.13
N GLY A 41 -2.53 8.69 -5.40
CA GLY A 41 -2.17 9.99 -5.98
C GLY A 41 -0.78 10.49 -5.57
N SER A 42 -0.62 11.80 -5.41
CA SER A 42 0.66 12.44 -5.09
C SER A 42 0.51 13.46 -3.95
N TRP A 43 1.53 13.55 -3.09
CA TRP A 43 1.62 14.51 -1.99
C TRP A 43 2.97 15.22 -2.01
N LEU A 44 2.98 16.56 -2.00
CA LEU A 44 4.19 17.39 -2.13
C LEU A 44 5.09 16.98 -3.31
N GLY A 45 4.50 16.56 -4.43
CA GLY A 45 5.22 16.11 -5.62
C GLY A 45 5.71 14.66 -5.56
N HIS A 46 5.44 13.92 -4.48
CA HIS A 46 5.79 12.51 -4.35
C HIS A 46 4.56 11.63 -4.63
N ASN A 47 4.68 10.70 -5.57
CA ASN A 47 3.63 9.71 -5.83
C ASN A 47 3.51 8.73 -4.67
N SER A 48 2.28 8.24 -4.44
CA SER A 48 2.02 7.19 -3.47
C SER A 48 2.91 5.97 -3.73
N GLN A 49 3.38 5.38 -2.64
CA GLN A 49 4.13 4.12 -2.67
C GLN A 49 3.21 2.91 -2.42
N ILE A 50 1.89 3.10 -2.43
CA ILE A 50 0.93 2.01 -2.21
C ILE A 50 0.48 1.45 -3.55
N ASN A 51 0.71 0.16 -3.76
CA ASN A 51 0.30 -0.56 -4.97
C ASN A 51 -0.46 -1.87 -4.69
N TRP A 52 -0.65 -2.26 -3.43
CA TRP A 52 -1.51 -3.37 -3.04
C TRP A 52 -2.25 -3.10 -1.72
N GLN A 53 -3.39 -3.74 -1.52
CA GLN A 53 -4.27 -3.58 -0.36
C GLN A 53 -4.88 -4.92 0.07
N TYR A 54 -5.28 -5.01 1.34
CA TYR A 54 -6.07 -6.12 1.91
C TYR A 54 -6.92 -5.60 3.08
N ASN A 55 -7.97 -6.34 3.49
CA ASN A 55 -8.89 -5.90 4.54
C ASN A 55 -9.24 -6.97 5.59
N TRP A 56 -8.40 -8.00 5.70
CA TRP A 56 -8.65 -9.19 6.54
C TRP A 56 -9.83 -10.07 6.12
N ASP A 57 -10.42 -9.85 4.94
CA ASP A 57 -11.47 -10.70 4.38
C ASP A 57 -11.12 -11.13 2.94
N SER A 58 -11.91 -12.05 2.43
CA SER A 58 -11.86 -12.59 1.08
C SER A 58 -12.34 -11.59 0.02
N THR A 59 -13.07 -10.54 0.40
CA THR A 59 -13.57 -9.51 -0.52
C THR A 59 -13.68 -8.13 0.15
N THR A 60 -13.82 -7.08 -0.66
CA THR A 60 -13.97 -5.69 -0.20
C THR A 60 -14.95 -4.92 -1.07
N SER A 61 -15.64 -3.96 -0.48
CA SER A 61 -16.39 -2.93 -1.20
C SER A 61 -15.56 -1.67 -1.51
N GLN A 62 -14.35 -1.58 -0.95
CA GLN A 62 -13.47 -0.41 -1.01
C GLN A 62 -12.25 -0.59 -1.92
N LYS A 63 -12.39 -1.33 -3.03
CA LYS A 63 -11.31 -1.51 -4.01
C LYS A 63 -10.84 -0.18 -4.57
N GLN A 64 -9.56 0.15 -4.37
CA GLN A 64 -8.95 1.34 -4.96
C GLN A 64 -8.37 1.02 -6.35
N SER A 65 -8.46 1.96 -7.28
CA SER A 65 -7.93 1.78 -8.64
C SER A 65 -6.40 1.72 -8.68
N PHE A 66 -5.73 2.35 -7.70
CA PHE A 66 -4.26 2.43 -7.64
C PHE A 66 -3.59 1.23 -6.95
N ALA A 67 -4.37 0.32 -6.34
CA ALA A 67 -3.83 -0.79 -5.57
C ALA A 67 -4.45 -2.12 -5.99
N GLU A 68 -3.65 -3.16 -6.19
CA GLU A 68 -4.13 -4.54 -6.31
C GLU A 68 -4.82 -4.98 -5.01
N TYR A 69 -5.90 -5.75 -5.10
CA TYR A 69 -6.53 -6.31 -3.90
C TYR A 69 -6.11 -7.76 -3.70
N VAL A 70 -5.64 -8.07 -2.49
CA VAL A 70 -5.19 -9.41 -2.11
C VAL A 70 -6.24 -10.05 -1.19
N PRO A 71 -7.01 -11.05 -1.65
CA PRO A 71 -8.03 -11.71 -0.84
C PRO A 71 -7.39 -12.56 0.26
N MET A 72 -8.00 -12.56 1.46
CA MET A 72 -7.52 -13.32 2.61
C MET A 72 -8.55 -14.37 3.06
N LEU A 73 -8.10 -15.61 3.25
CA LEU A 73 -8.84 -16.59 4.05
C LEU A 73 -8.43 -16.42 5.50
N TRP A 74 -9.21 -15.62 6.25
CA TRP A 74 -8.84 -15.21 7.62
C TRP A 74 -8.77 -16.38 8.60
N GLY A 75 -9.66 -17.37 8.44
CA GLY A 75 -9.74 -18.52 9.33
C GLY A 75 -10.62 -19.63 8.79
N THR A 76 -10.83 -20.66 9.62
CA THR A 76 -11.54 -21.90 9.24
C THR A 76 -13.05 -21.88 9.52
N GLN A 77 -13.55 -20.81 10.12
CA GLN A 77 -14.99 -20.65 10.40
C GLN A 77 -15.77 -20.55 9.08
N SER A 78 -17.02 -21.06 9.08
CA SER A 78 -17.88 -21.06 7.89
C SER A 78 -18.15 -19.66 7.33
N SER A 79 -18.11 -18.64 8.19
CA SER A 79 -18.19 -17.23 7.82
C SER A 79 -17.02 -16.73 6.97
N HIS A 80 -15.94 -17.51 6.80
CA HIS A 80 -14.81 -17.20 5.92
C HIS A 80 -14.65 -18.24 4.80
N THR A 81 -15.00 -19.50 5.06
CA THR A 81 -14.73 -20.60 4.12
C THR A 81 -15.85 -20.80 3.09
N ASN A 82 -17.11 -20.49 3.40
CA ASN A 82 -18.24 -20.72 2.49
C ASN A 82 -18.11 -19.90 1.19
N GLN A 83 -17.65 -18.65 1.29
CA GLN A 83 -17.51 -17.72 0.18
C GLN A 83 -16.10 -17.67 -0.42
N TRP A 84 -15.13 -18.39 0.18
CA TRP A 84 -13.72 -18.26 -0.16
C TRP A 84 -13.45 -18.52 -1.64
N PHE A 85 -13.97 -19.62 -2.17
CA PHE A 85 -13.71 -20.03 -3.55
C PHE A 85 -14.18 -18.96 -4.54
N ASP A 86 -15.42 -18.49 -4.41
CA ASP A 86 -16.01 -17.51 -5.32
C ASP A 86 -15.27 -16.16 -5.24
N ASN A 87 -14.99 -15.69 -4.02
CA ASN A 87 -14.30 -14.42 -3.81
C ASN A 87 -12.85 -14.47 -4.31
N ALA A 88 -12.10 -15.52 -3.99
CA ALA A 88 -10.72 -15.68 -4.46
C ALA A 88 -10.67 -15.77 -6.00
N TRP A 89 -11.59 -16.54 -6.61
CA TRP A 89 -11.66 -16.65 -8.07
C TRP A 89 -12.03 -15.35 -8.76
N TYR A 90 -12.92 -14.55 -8.18
CA TYR A 90 -13.27 -13.24 -8.70
C TYR A 90 -12.01 -12.35 -8.87
N TRP A 91 -11.17 -12.28 -7.83
CA TRP A 91 -9.97 -11.45 -7.86
C TRP A 91 -8.87 -11.99 -8.79
N LEU A 92 -8.65 -13.31 -8.81
CA LEU A 92 -7.68 -13.94 -9.73
C LEU A 92 -8.05 -13.74 -11.20
N ASN A 93 -9.34 -13.84 -11.54
CA ASN A 93 -9.79 -13.67 -12.92
C ASN A 93 -9.75 -12.20 -13.37
N ILE A 94 -10.03 -11.25 -12.48
CA ILE A 94 -9.86 -9.82 -12.80
C ILE A 94 -8.40 -9.51 -13.12
N MET A 95 -7.43 -10.01 -12.35
CA MET A 95 -6.01 -9.78 -12.62
C MET A 95 -5.59 -10.33 -14.00
N ARG A 96 -6.10 -11.52 -14.34
CA ARG A 96 -5.87 -12.13 -15.66
C ARG A 96 -6.39 -11.28 -16.81
N LEU A 97 -7.55 -10.63 -16.65
CA LEU A 97 -8.14 -9.77 -17.69
C LEU A 97 -7.39 -8.44 -17.85
N LEU A 98 -6.66 -8.01 -16.81
CA LEU A 98 -5.89 -6.75 -16.83
C LEU A 98 -4.44 -6.93 -17.30
N GLY A 99 -3.99 -8.15 -17.64
CA GLY A 99 -2.69 -8.39 -18.23
C GLY A 99 -1.50 -8.30 -17.26
N HIS A 100 -1.76 -8.39 -15.95
CA HIS A 100 -0.73 -8.47 -14.93
C HIS A 100 -0.47 -9.95 -14.60
N THR A 101 0.59 -10.54 -15.18
CA THR A 101 1.19 -11.83 -14.78
C THR A 101 2.69 -11.67 -14.61
#